data_AF-A0A183ECS9-F1
#
_entry.id   AF-A0A183ECS9-F1
#
_cell.length_a   1.000
_cell.length_b   1.000
_cell.length_c   1.000
_cell.angle_alpha   90.00
_cell.angle_beta   90.00
_cell.angle_gamma   90.00
#
_symmetry.space_group_name_H-M   'P 1'
#
loop_
_entity.id
_entity.type
_entity.pdbx_description
1 polymer ?
#
loop_
_entity_poly.entity_id
_entity_poly.type
_entity_poly.pdbx_seq_one_letter_code
_entity_poly.pdbx_strand_id
1 'polypeptide(L)'
;EWRKCGFGERICQHAIKYVESRYSTKVLVTQAQLPVLKFYENLGFLMTMFYPPRHDRISTLDIWKNNLPEHEYIPGECFDPSVIKRIQEVIISLEEDRILRLLHLQHLLDERIIGRSLVRTFRECAVATLMCNFARSKELEEFLLALAWEKLNTGHYSQVDEAWRILYAAVSACKAVRLKEENHIKEALHACDMGLIMGRDIDGLSLSKYAQQLHSSLPEPTGPPSMLVEVPCALPNSIPVIAYDCPSLEKMLRLMKEQKPFIIKGIVNKWPAFEKWKYGILKVLIFSSSLCSFFLMPFVKEMFFEIQLW
;
A
#
# COMPACT_ATOMS: atom_id res chain seq x y z
N GLU A 1 -6.75 36.02 -1.48
CA GLU A 1 -6.70 36.06 0.00
C GLU A 1 -7.07 34.73 0.66
N TRP A 2 -8.18 34.07 0.29
CA TRP A 2 -8.64 32.80 0.90
C TRP A 2 -7.61 31.64 0.90
N ARG A 3 -6.70 31.60 -0.09
CA ARG A 3 -5.60 30.61 -0.18
C ARG A 3 -4.53 30.74 0.91
N LYS A 4 -4.38 31.92 1.54
CA LYS A 4 -3.33 32.19 2.54
C LYS A 4 -3.72 31.79 3.97
N CYS A 5 -5.00 31.57 4.26
CA CYS A 5 -5.51 31.38 5.63
C CYS A 5 -5.75 29.91 6.02
N GLY A 6 -5.14 28.93 5.34
CA GLY A 6 -5.38 27.48 5.53
C GLY A 6 -6.80 27.02 5.18
N PHE A 7 -7.75 27.95 5.04
CA PHE A 7 -9.11 27.71 4.59
C PHE A 7 -9.16 27.20 3.14
N GLY A 8 -8.35 27.78 2.26
CA GLY A 8 -8.32 27.35 0.88
C GLY A 8 -7.78 25.94 0.66
N GLU A 9 -6.79 25.54 1.45
CA GLU A 9 -6.29 24.16 1.44
C GLU A 9 -7.41 23.18 1.82
N ARG A 10 -8.16 23.45 2.89
CA ARG A 10 -9.27 22.59 3.32
C ARG A 10 -10.40 22.48 2.31
N ILE A 11 -10.74 23.59 1.63
CA ILE A 11 -11.73 23.58 0.54
C ILE A 11 -11.23 22.68 -0.59
N CYS A 12 -10.00 22.88 -1.05
CA CYS A 12 -9.44 22.08 -2.13
C CYS A 12 -9.31 20.60 -1.76
N GLN A 13 -8.90 20.28 -0.53
CA GLN A 13 -8.88 18.91 -0.02
C GLN A 13 -10.28 18.27 -0.07
N HIS A 14 -11.32 18.97 0.40
CA HIS A 14 -12.70 18.47 0.31
C HIS A 14 -13.15 18.30 -1.14
N ALA A 15 -12.81 19.24 -2.02
CA ALA A 15 -13.14 19.16 -3.44
C ALA A 15 -12.47 17.95 -4.10
N ILE A 16 -11.18 17.71 -3.84
CA ILE A 16 -10.45 16.53 -4.36
C ILE A 16 -11.12 15.24 -3.88
N LYS A 17 -11.39 15.10 -2.57
CA LYS A 17 -12.07 13.93 -2.01
C LYS A 17 -13.46 13.71 -2.62
N TYR A 18 -14.23 14.79 -2.74
CA TYR A 18 -15.56 14.75 -3.33
C TYR A 18 -15.50 14.27 -4.79
N VAL A 19 -14.61 14.86 -5.60
CA VAL A 19 -14.46 14.49 -7.01
C VAL A 19 -14.00 13.04 -7.16
N GLU A 20 -13.01 12.60 -6.39
CA GLU A 20 -12.53 11.22 -6.36
C GLU A 20 -13.63 10.21 -5.93
N SER A 21 -14.60 10.62 -5.12
CA SER A 21 -15.71 9.74 -4.75
C SER A 21 -16.84 9.70 -5.79
N ARG A 22 -17.11 10.83 -6.46
CA ARG A 22 -18.32 11.01 -7.26
C ARG A 22 -18.11 10.86 -8.77
N TYR A 23 -16.92 11.19 -9.26
CA TYR A 23 -16.61 11.28 -10.69
C TYR A 23 -15.43 10.37 -11.06
N SER A 24 -15.62 9.06 -11.01
CA SER A 24 -14.56 8.07 -11.27
C SER A 24 -14.05 8.06 -12.71
N THR A 25 -14.82 8.55 -13.67
CA THR A 25 -14.46 8.58 -15.11
C THR A 25 -13.92 9.94 -15.55
N LYS A 26 -13.90 10.95 -14.69
CA LYS A 26 -13.48 12.31 -15.06
C LYS A 26 -12.05 12.56 -14.61
N VAL A 27 -11.35 13.38 -15.38
CA VAL A 27 -10.05 13.92 -15.02
C VAL A 27 -10.24 15.24 -14.29
N LEU A 28 -9.56 15.41 -13.15
CA LEU A 28 -9.57 16.67 -12.41
C LEU A 28 -8.46 17.58 -12.94
N VAL A 29 -8.85 18.74 -13.44
CA VAL A 29 -7.96 19.80 -13.91
C VAL A 29 -8.32 21.08 -13.19
N THR A 30 -7.34 21.91 -12.86
CA THR A 30 -7.54 23.25 -12.31
C THR A 30 -7.01 24.28 -13.31
N GLN A 31 -7.63 25.45 -13.36
CA GLN A 31 -7.06 26.59 -14.07
C GLN A 31 -6.51 27.54 -13.02
N ALA A 32 -5.19 27.77 -13.03
CA ALA A 32 -4.63 28.79 -12.16
C ALA A 32 -3.42 29.49 -12.78
N GLN A 33 -3.20 30.70 -12.28
CA GLN A 33 -2.13 31.59 -12.71
C GLN A 33 -0.78 31.11 -12.13
N LEU A 34 0.31 31.41 -12.83
CA LEU A 34 1.69 31.09 -12.42
C LEU A 34 1.99 31.35 -10.93
N PRO A 35 1.58 32.48 -10.30
CA PRO A 35 1.90 32.77 -8.91
C PRO A 35 1.30 31.80 -7.88
N VAL A 36 0.35 30.97 -8.27
CA VAL A 36 -0.33 30.02 -7.38
C VAL A 36 -0.10 28.56 -7.74
N LEU A 37 0.78 28.25 -8.70
CA LEU A 37 1.13 26.87 -9.05
C LEU A 37 1.62 26.09 -7.84
N LYS A 38 2.49 26.71 -7.02
CA LYS A 38 3.05 26.05 -5.84
C LYS A 38 1.98 25.61 -4.83
N PHE A 39 0.87 26.33 -4.76
CA PHE A 39 -0.26 25.95 -3.92
C PHE A 39 -0.94 24.67 -4.41
N TYR A 40 -1.08 24.48 -5.72
CA TYR A 40 -1.69 23.29 -6.30
C TYR A 40 -0.73 22.09 -6.35
N GLU A 41 0.56 22.32 -6.64
CA GLU A 41 1.59 21.27 -6.53
C GLU A 41 1.56 20.62 -5.15
N ASN A 42 1.47 21.45 -4.12
CA ASN A 42 1.37 21.06 -2.73
C ASN A 42 0.13 20.22 -2.38
N LEU A 43 -0.91 20.28 -3.21
CA LEU A 43 -2.13 19.47 -3.08
C LEU A 43 -2.05 18.14 -3.87
N GLY A 44 -1.02 17.99 -4.72
CA GLY A 44 -0.78 16.82 -5.58
C GLY A 44 -1.03 17.06 -7.06
N PHE A 45 -1.23 18.31 -7.51
CA PHE A 45 -1.33 18.61 -8.94
C PHE A 45 0.04 18.64 -9.61
N LEU A 46 0.12 18.25 -10.87
CA LEU A 46 1.31 18.40 -11.70
C LEU A 46 1.37 19.81 -12.33
N MET A 47 2.53 20.18 -12.88
CA MET A 47 2.79 21.48 -13.53
C MET A 47 1.78 21.84 -14.64
N THR A 48 1.17 20.84 -15.29
CA THR A 48 0.10 20.98 -16.28
C THR A 48 -1.26 21.29 -15.67
N MET A 49 -1.33 21.53 -14.36
CA MET A 49 -2.54 21.80 -13.60
C MET A 49 -3.56 20.66 -13.60
N PHE A 50 -3.04 19.48 -13.85
CA PHE A 50 -3.73 18.21 -13.89
C PHE A 50 -3.51 17.47 -12.58
N TYR A 51 -4.55 16.85 -12.06
CA TYR A 51 -4.47 15.98 -10.90
C TYR A 51 -4.36 14.52 -11.37
N PRO A 52 -3.29 13.80 -11.01
CA PRO A 52 -3.12 12.40 -11.40
C PRO A 52 -4.32 11.55 -10.95
N PRO A 53 -5.02 10.83 -11.85
CA PRO A 53 -6.11 9.94 -11.50
C PRO A 53 -5.60 8.68 -10.81
N ARG A 54 -6.49 7.94 -10.15
CA ARG A 54 -6.12 6.65 -9.55
C ARG A 54 -5.76 5.64 -10.64
N HIS A 55 -4.73 4.85 -10.40
CA HIS A 55 -4.27 3.79 -11.31
C HIS A 55 -5.37 2.79 -11.70
N ASP A 56 -6.24 2.42 -10.75
CA ASP A 56 -7.34 1.49 -11.01
C ASP A 56 -8.49 2.08 -11.84
N ARG A 57 -8.45 3.37 -12.16
CA ARG A 57 -9.49 4.07 -12.92
C ARG A 57 -9.02 4.58 -14.27
N ILE A 58 -7.72 4.53 -14.57
CA ILE A 58 -7.12 5.10 -15.78
C ILE A 58 -7.85 4.60 -17.03
N SER A 59 -8.07 3.29 -17.17
CA SER A 59 -8.76 2.69 -18.31
C SER A 59 -10.22 3.12 -18.49
N THR A 60 -10.85 3.65 -17.44
CA THR A 60 -12.27 4.05 -17.44
C THR A 60 -12.50 5.54 -17.71
N LEU A 61 -11.42 6.31 -17.89
CA LEU A 61 -11.51 7.76 -18.05
C LEU A 61 -12.20 8.15 -19.37
N ASP A 62 -13.08 9.14 -19.29
CA ASP A 62 -13.78 9.71 -20.44
C ASP A 62 -12.83 10.44 -21.40
N ILE A 63 -11.62 10.80 -20.94
CA ILE A 63 -10.61 11.45 -21.78
C ILE A 63 -10.15 10.57 -22.95
N TRP A 64 -10.36 9.24 -22.87
CA TRP A 64 -10.08 8.31 -23.97
C TRP A 64 -11.18 8.26 -25.03
N LYS A 65 -12.36 8.83 -24.73
CA LYS A 65 -13.48 8.86 -25.66
C LYS A 65 -13.25 10.03 -26.61
N ASN A 66 -13.13 9.75 -27.91
CA ASN A 66 -12.97 10.76 -28.98
C ASN A 66 -14.21 11.67 -29.19
N ASN A 67 -15.19 11.62 -28.29
CA ASN A 67 -16.42 12.40 -28.35
C ASN A 67 -16.23 13.69 -27.54
N LEU A 68 -15.36 14.58 -28.03
CA LEU A 68 -15.33 15.94 -27.52
C LEU A 68 -16.58 16.65 -28.06
N PRO A 69 -17.43 17.24 -27.20
CA PRO A 69 -18.56 18.02 -27.69
C PRO A 69 -18.03 19.11 -28.63
N GLU A 70 -18.75 19.37 -29.73
CA GLU A 70 -18.52 20.51 -30.61
C GLU A 70 -18.74 21.80 -29.79
N HIS A 71 -17.69 22.22 -29.08
CA HIS A 71 -17.62 23.48 -28.37
C HIS A 71 -16.50 24.29 -28.99
N GLU A 72 -16.80 25.56 -29.31
CA GLU A 72 -15.76 26.54 -29.58
C GLU A 72 -14.84 26.59 -28.36
N TYR A 73 -13.60 26.15 -28.53
CA TYR A 73 -12.60 26.17 -27.47
C TYR A 73 -11.61 27.30 -27.72
N ILE A 74 -11.15 27.93 -26.63
CA ILE A 74 -10.07 28.90 -26.69
C ILE A 74 -8.74 28.12 -26.64
N PRO A 75 -7.77 28.39 -27.53
CA PRO A 75 -6.46 27.76 -27.48
C PRO A 75 -5.80 27.90 -26.09
N GLY A 76 -5.34 26.78 -25.54
CA GLY A 76 -4.75 26.70 -24.19
C GLY A 76 -5.72 26.36 -23.06
N GLU A 77 -7.04 26.26 -23.31
CA GLU A 77 -8.01 25.82 -22.31
C GLU A 77 -8.02 24.29 -22.10
N CYS A 78 -8.68 23.83 -21.04
CA CYS A 78 -8.75 22.41 -20.70
C CYS A 78 -9.43 21.54 -21.77
N PHE A 79 -10.28 22.15 -22.61
CA PHE A 79 -10.96 21.49 -23.73
C PHE A 79 -10.21 21.60 -25.05
N ASP A 80 -9.07 22.31 -25.09
CA ASP A 80 -8.20 22.37 -26.27
C ASP A 80 -7.66 20.95 -26.56
N PRO A 81 -7.87 20.40 -27.77
CA PRO A 81 -7.37 19.08 -28.16
C PRO A 81 -5.87 18.88 -27.90
N SER A 82 -5.06 19.94 -28.02
CA SER A 82 -3.61 19.89 -27.75
C SER A 82 -3.31 19.75 -26.25
N VAL A 83 -4.14 20.35 -25.38
CA VAL A 83 -4.02 20.21 -23.91
C VAL A 83 -4.50 18.83 -23.50
N ILE A 84 -5.62 18.35 -24.05
CA ILE A 84 -6.15 17.00 -23.80
C ILE A 84 -5.12 15.94 -24.20
N LYS A 85 -4.51 16.06 -25.38
CA LYS A 85 -3.47 15.14 -25.84
C LYS A 85 -2.26 15.12 -24.90
N ARG A 86 -1.80 16.28 -24.44
CA ARG A 86 -0.73 16.37 -23.43
C ARG A 86 -1.10 15.69 -22.11
N ILE A 87 -2.35 15.85 -21.67
CA ILE A 87 -2.84 15.17 -20.45
C ILE A 87 -2.86 13.65 -20.65
N GLN A 88 -3.33 13.17 -21.81
CA GLN A 88 -3.30 11.75 -22.16
C GLN A 88 -1.89 11.18 -22.14
N GLU A 89 -0.92 11.87 -22.76
CA GLU A 89 0.50 11.48 -22.77
C GLU A 89 1.07 11.38 -21.34
N VAL A 90 0.75 12.34 -20.47
CA VAL A 90 1.15 12.30 -19.05
C VAL A 90 0.49 11.13 -18.31
N ILE A 91 -0.80 10.85 -18.55
CA ILE A 91 -1.48 9.70 -17.91
C ILE A 91 -0.82 8.38 -18.30
N ILE A 92 -0.49 8.20 -19.59
CA ILE A 92 0.18 7.00 -20.10
C ILE A 92 1.53 6.81 -19.41
N SER A 93 2.35 7.87 -19.37
CA SER A 93 3.65 7.82 -18.68
C SER A 93 3.50 7.49 -17.19
N LEU A 94 2.52 8.09 -16.50
CA LEU A 94 2.27 7.78 -15.08
C LEU A 94 1.88 6.31 -14.87
N GLU A 95 1.08 5.73 -15.78
CA GLU A 95 0.65 4.34 -15.74
C GLU A 95 1.81 3.37 -15.98
N GLU A 96 2.64 3.65 -17.00
CA GLU A 96 3.83 2.86 -17.36
C GLU A 96 4.86 2.85 -16.21
N ASP A 97 5.12 4.02 -15.63
CA ASP A 97 6.09 4.16 -14.55
C ASP A 97 5.55 3.68 -13.19
N ARG A 98 4.24 3.36 -13.11
CA ARG A 98 3.52 2.97 -11.88
C ARG A 98 3.76 3.96 -10.74
N ILE A 99 3.81 5.25 -11.06
CA ILE A 99 4.18 6.29 -10.09
C ILE A 99 3.14 6.35 -8.96
N LEU A 100 3.62 6.22 -7.74
CA LEU A 100 2.78 6.37 -6.55
C LEU A 100 2.38 7.84 -6.38
N ARG A 101 1.09 8.08 -6.14
CA ARG A 101 0.55 9.43 -5.88
C ARG A 101 0.85 9.85 -4.44
N LEU A 102 2.12 9.96 -4.05
CA LEU A 102 2.53 10.16 -2.65
C LEU A 102 1.83 11.36 -1.99
N LEU A 103 1.69 12.48 -2.70
CA LEU A 103 0.96 13.65 -2.21
C LEU A 103 -0.56 13.44 -2.11
N HIS A 104 -1.15 12.53 -2.90
CA HIS A 104 -2.57 12.19 -2.74
C HIS A 104 -2.82 11.48 -1.41
N LEU A 105 -1.88 10.67 -0.93
CA LEU A 105 -2.04 9.87 0.29
C LEU A 105 -2.31 10.72 1.53
N GLN A 106 -1.88 11.99 1.54
CA GLN A 106 -2.17 12.93 2.63
C GLN A 106 -3.69 13.10 2.85
N HIS A 107 -4.49 12.95 1.79
CA HIS A 107 -5.94 13.09 1.83
C HIS A 107 -6.61 11.85 2.42
N LEU A 108 -5.93 10.70 2.44
CA LEU A 108 -6.46 9.47 3.03
C LEU A 108 -6.28 9.44 4.55
N LEU A 109 -5.41 10.30 5.10
CA LEU A 109 -5.13 10.37 6.53
C LEU A 109 -6.26 11.08 7.30
N ASP A 110 -6.68 10.47 8.42
CA ASP A 110 -7.66 11.08 9.32
C ASP A 110 -6.95 12.01 10.33
N GLU A 111 -7.06 13.32 10.08
CA GLU A 111 -6.51 14.37 10.95
C GLU A 111 -7.07 14.33 12.38
N ARG A 112 -8.26 13.77 12.61
CA ARG A 112 -8.89 13.71 13.94
C ARG A 112 -8.23 12.65 14.82
N ILE A 113 -7.79 11.55 14.21
CA ILE A 113 -7.17 10.42 14.90
C ILE A 113 -5.65 10.60 14.99
N ILE A 114 -5.01 10.87 13.85
CA ILE A 114 -3.54 10.95 13.74
C ILE A 114 -3.04 12.32 14.25
N GLY A 115 -3.83 13.38 14.05
CA GLY A 115 -3.45 14.73 14.38
C GLY A 115 -2.82 15.49 13.20
N ARG A 116 -3.20 16.76 13.07
CA ARG A 116 -2.81 17.64 11.96
C ARG A 116 -1.29 17.83 11.80
N SER A 117 -0.55 17.83 12.90
CA SER A 117 0.91 18.00 12.85
C SER A 117 1.56 16.83 12.11
N LEU A 118 1.17 15.59 12.40
CA LEU A 118 1.71 14.40 11.75
C LEU A 118 1.30 14.32 10.27
N VAL A 119 0.07 14.72 9.93
CA VAL A 119 -0.35 14.81 8.52
C VAL A 119 0.51 15.82 7.75
N ARG A 120 0.85 16.97 8.36
CA ARG A 120 1.79 17.93 7.76
C ARG A 120 3.20 17.37 7.64
N THR A 121 3.68 16.65 8.65
CA THR A 121 4.98 15.97 8.61
C THR A 121 5.02 14.92 7.50
N PHE A 122 3.96 14.14 7.32
CA PHE A 122 3.83 13.21 6.19
C PHE A 122 3.86 13.94 4.85
N ARG A 123 3.13 15.04 4.71
CA ARG A 123 3.15 15.83 3.47
C ARG A 123 4.57 16.34 3.18
N GLU A 124 5.27 16.85 4.17
CA GLU A 124 6.67 17.27 4.02
C GLU A 124 7.57 16.11 3.60
N CYS A 125 7.36 14.93 4.18
CA CYS A 125 8.04 13.69 3.77
C CYS A 125 7.79 13.40 2.30
N ALA A 126 6.53 13.37 1.84
CA ALA A 126 6.19 13.12 0.45
C ALA A 126 6.80 14.16 -0.50
N VAL A 127 6.79 15.45 -0.14
CA VAL A 127 7.46 16.51 -0.92
C VAL A 127 8.97 16.26 -0.97
N ALA A 128 9.61 15.95 0.16
CA ALA A 128 11.04 15.68 0.20
C ALA A 128 11.42 14.47 -0.67
N THR A 129 10.62 13.40 -0.65
CA THR A 129 10.80 12.24 -1.53
C THR A 129 10.73 12.64 -3.01
N LEU A 130 9.67 13.37 -3.41
CA LEU A 130 9.45 13.77 -4.80
C LEU A 130 10.48 14.79 -5.31
N MET A 131 11.06 15.59 -4.42
CA MET A 131 12.12 16.56 -4.74
C MET A 131 13.53 15.94 -4.65
N CYS A 132 13.64 14.63 -4.44
CA CYS A 132 14.89 13.91 -4.23
C CYS A 132 15.75 14.44 -3.06
N ASN A 133 15.13 15.10 -2.08
CA ASN A 133 15.78 15.45 -0.81
C ASN A 133 15.75 14.24 0.13
N PHE A 134 16.55 13.22 -0.21
CA PHE A 134 16.50 11.92 0.45
C PHE A 134 16.94 11.96 1.91
N ALA A 135 17.85 12.87 2.28
CA ALA A 135 18.23 13.07 3.67
C ALA A 135 17.03 13.49 4.53
N ARG A 136 16.27 14.50 4.07
CA ARG A 136 15.07 14.96 4.78
C ARG A 136 13.96 13.92 4.74
N SER A 137 13.76 13.27 3.60
CA SER A 137 12.76 12.20 3.45
C SER A 137 13.01 11.08 4.45
N LYS A 138 14.25 10.59 4.56
CA LYS A 138 14.64 9.53 5.50
C LYS A 138 14.38 9.91 6.96
N GLU A 139 14.79 11.12 7.38
CA GLU A 139 14.56 11.61 8.75
C GLU A 139 13.06 11.61 9.11
N LEU A 140 12.23 12.10 8.19
CA LEU A 140 10.78 12.16 8.39
C LEU A 140 10.12 10.78 8.35
N GLU A 141 10.55 9.90 7.45
CA GLU A 141 10.12 8.50 7.37
C GLU A 141 10.40 7.77 8.68
N GLU A 142 11.62 7.86 9.19
CA GLU A 142 12.04 7.18 10.43
C GLU A 142 11.21 7.64 11.63
N PHE A 143 11.01 8.96 11.76
CA PHE A 143 10.16 9.53 12.80
C PHE A 143 8.70 9.05 12.70
N LEU A 144 8.09 9.14 11.51
CA LEU A 144 6.69 8.77 11.32
C LEU A 144 6.46 7.26 11.46
N LEU A 145 7.37 6.42 10.94
CA LEU A 145 7.28 4.97 11.05
C LEU A 145 7.47 4.50 12.50
N ALA A 146 8.41 5.10 13.25
CA ALA A 146 8.59 4.77 14.67
C ALA A 146 7.31 5.05 15.46
N LEU A 147 6.71 6.23 15.26
CA LEU A 147 5.48 6.61 15.94
C LEU A 147 4.29 5.73 15.52
N ALA A 148 4.12 5.48 14.22
CA ALA A 148 3.06 4.61 13.73
C ALA A 148 3.25 3.18 14.24
N TRP A 149 4.48 2.65 14.25
CA TRP A 149 4.80 1.33 14.80
C TRP A 149 4.37 1.20 16.26
N GLU A 150 4.70 2.16 17.11
CA GLU A 150 4.26 2.17 18.51
C GLU A 150 2.75 2.07 18.60
N LYS A 151 2.02 2.86 17.80
CA LYS A 151 0.54 2.85 17.79
C LYS A 151 -0.05 1.53 17.34
N LEU A 152 0.51 0.91 16.31
CA LEU A 152 0.09 -0.39 15.81
C LEU A 152 0.32 -1.52 16.83
N ASN A 153 1.27 -1.37 17.76
CA ASN A 153 1.67 -2.39 18.73
C ASN A 153 1.19 -2.09 20.17
N THR A 154 0.15 -1.27 20.35
CA THR A 154 -0.39 -0.93 21.68
C THR A 154 -1.37 -1.95 22.27
N GLY A 155 -1.82 -2.94 21.49
CA GLY A 155 -2.83 -3.90 21.93
C GLY A 155 -3.18 -4.92 20.85
N HIS A 156 -4.35 -5.55 20.95
CA HIS A 156 -4.79 -6.52 19.94
C HIS A 156 -4.92 -5.85 18.58
N TYR A 157 -4.26 -6.39 17.55
CA TYR A 157 -4.13 -5.71 16.25
C TYR A 157 -5.48 -5.34 15.62
N SER A 158 -6.53 -6.14 15.83
CA SER A 158 -7.89 -5.84 15.34
C SER A 158 -8.54 -4.60 15.96
N GLN A 159 -8.04 -4.12 17.10
CA GLN A 159 -8.55 -2.94 17.82
C GLN A 159 -7.81 -1.66 17.45
N VAL A 160 -6.73 -1.77 16.67
CA VAL A 160 -5.94 -0.63 16.20
C VAL A 160 -6.74 0.18 15.19
N ASP A 161 -6.79 1.50 15.40
CA ASP A 161 -7.50 2.41 14.50
C ASP A 161 -6.89 2.38 13.09
N GLU A 162 -7.76 2.29 12.10
CA GLU A 162 -7.42 2.20 10.69
C GLU A 162 -6.55 3.37 10.20
N ALA A 163 -6.70 4.55 10.81
CA ALA A 163 -5.91 5.72 10.46
C ALA A 163 -4.40 5.47 10.64
N TRP A 164 -3.99 4.74 11.68
CA TRP A 164 -2.58 4.40 11.91
C TRP A 164 -2.03 3.42 10.87
N ARG A 165 -2.87 2.48 10.40
CA ARG A 165 -2.52 1.54 9.33
C ARG A 165 -2.33 2.26 7.99
N ILE A 166 -3.21 3.20 7.68
CA ILE A 166 -3.09 4.04 6.48
C ILE A 166 -1.84 4.92 6.56
N LEU A 167 -1.54 5.51 7.72
CA LEU A 167 -0.32 6.29 7.92
C LEU A 167 0.93 5.43 7.68
N TYR A 168 0.99 4.24 8.28
CA TYR A 168 2.13 3.34 8.13
C TYR A 168 2.34 2.95 6.66
N ALA A 169 1.28 2.54 5.97
CA ALA A 169 1.33 2.23 4.54
C ALA A 169 1.78 3.43 3.68
N ALA A 170 1.28 4.63 3.99
CA ALA A 170 1.63 5.85 3.24
C ALA A 170 3.09 6.25 3.43
N VAL A 171 3.63 6.17 4.64
CA VAL A 171 5.04 6.48 4.90
C VAL A 171 5.95 5.41 4.29
N SER A 172 5.55 4.13 4.37
CA SER A 172 6.25 3.04 3.68
C SER A 172 6.29 3.24 2.16
N ALA A 173 5.25 3.84 1.56
CA ALA A 173 5.25 4.22 0.16
C ALA A 173 6.33 5.27 -0.16
N CYS A 174 6.45 6.33 0.65
CA CYS A 174 7.54 7.32 0.51
C CYS A 174 8.92 6.66 0.64
N LYS A 175 9.09 5.80 1.66
CA LYS A 175 10.33 5.05 1.88
C LYS A 175 10.69 4.16 0.70
N ALA A 176 9.72 3.45 0.13
CA ALA A 176 9.94 2.59 -1.02
C ALA A 176 10.32 3.37 -2.28
N VAL A 177 9.68 4.52 -2.53
CA VAL A 177 10.06 5.42 -3.63
C VAL A 177 11.48 5.93 -3.44
N ARG A 178 11.81 6.49 -2.26
CA ARG A 178 13.17 6.96 -1.97
C ARG A 178 14.22 5.87 -2.19
N LEU A 179 14.00 4.67 -1.63
CA LEU A 179 14.95 3.56 -1.76
C LEU A 179 15.10 3.08 -3.20
N LYS A 180 14.01 3.10 -4.01
CA LYS A 180 14.10 2.81 -5.45
C LYS A 180 15.00 3.83 -6.15
N GLU A 181 14.79 5.13 -5.90
CA GLU A 181 15.60 6.20 -6.50
C GLU A 181 17.07 6.16 -6.05
N GLU A 182 17.34 5.66 -4.84
CA GLU A 182 18.69 5.36 -4.34
C GLU A 182 19.29 4.05 -4.90
N ASN A 183 18.59 3.34 -5.80
CA ASN A 183 18.95 2.03 -6.36
C ASN A 183 18.99 0.86 -5.35
N HIS A 184 18.31 0.99 -4.21
CA HIS A 184 18.14 -0.05 -3.20
C HIS A 184 16.82 -0.82 -3.40
N ILE A 185 16.72 -1.54 -4.52
CA ILE A 185 15.46 -2.18 -4.97
C ILE A 185 14.92 -3.23 -3.97
N LYS A 186 15.79 -4.01 -3.33
CA LYS A 186 15.37 -5.05 -2.38
C LYS A 186 14.79 -4.42 -1.11
N GLU A 187 15.42 -3.36 -0.63
CA GLU A 187 14.99 -2.60 0.53
C GLU A 187 13.70 -1.81 0.22
N ALA A 188 13.56 -1.31 -1.01
CA ALA A 188 12.33 -0.70 -1.49
C ALA A 188 11.16 -1.70 -1.52
N LEU A 189 11.41 -2.93 -2.01
CA LEU A 189 10.42 -3.99 -2.01
C LEU A 189 10.04 -4.37 -0.56
N HIS A 190 11.02 -4.55 0.31
CA HIS A 190 10.79 -4.80 1.73
C HIS A 190 9.97 -3.69 2.40
N ALA A 191 10.21 -2.42 2.05
CA ALA A 191 9.41 -1.30 2.55
C ALA A 191 7.95 -1.39 2.09
N CYS A 192 7.70 -1.80 0.84
CA CYS A 192 6.34 -2.06 0.35
C CYS A 192 5.67 -3.20 1.12
N ASP A 193 6.36 -4.33 1.28
CA ASP A 193 5.85 -5.49 2.01
C ASP A 193 5.49 -5.13 3.44
N MET A 194 6.36 -4.40 4.13
CA MET A 194 6.08 -3.89 5.49
C MET A 194 4.87 -2.95 5.51
N GLY A 195 4.73 -2.07 4.52
CA GLY A 195 3.56 -1.20 4.38
C GLY A 195 2.24 -1.97 4.18
N LEU A 196 2.29 -3.08 3.41
CA LEU A 196 1.13 -3.93 3.15
C LEU A 196 0.77 -4.80 4.37
N ILE A 197 1.77 -5.36 5.07
CA ILE A 197 1.60 -6.23 6.24
C ILE A 197 1.09 -5.42 7.44
N MET A 198 1.80 -4.35 7.79
CA MET A 198 1.52 -3.54 8.99
C MET A 198 0.42 -2.51 8.77
N GLY A 199 0.12 -2.22 7.51
CA GLY A 199 -0.91 -1.27 7.13
C GLY A 199 -1.99 -1.97 6.33
N ARG A 200 -2.15 -1.48 5.10
CA ARG A 200 -3.02 -2.07 4.08
C ARG A 200 -2.60 -1.52 2.74
N ASP A 201 -3.19 -2.09 1.70
CA ASP A 201 -3.10 -1.46 0.41
C ASP A 201 -4.02 -0.22 0.35
N ILE A 202 -3.44 0.87 -0.13
CA ILE A 202 -4.06 2.19 -0.22
C ILE A 202 -4.10 2.63 -1.67
N ASP A 203 -5.02 3.55 -1.97
CA ASP A 203 -5.13 4.16 -3.29
C ASP A 203 -5.31 3.19 -4.48
N GLY A 204 -6.24 2.22 -4.37
CA GLY A 204 -6.60 1.38 -5.52
C GLY A 204 -5.55 0.32 -5.88
N LEU A 205 -5.00 -0.32 -4.84
CA LEU A 205 -3.92 -1.29 -4.93
C LEU A 205 -2.59 -0.69 -5.39
N SER A 206 -2.32 0.56 -5.01
CA SER A 206 -1.14 1.29 -5.50
C SER A 206 0.16 0.67 -4.99
N LEU A 207 0.22 0.28 -3.71
CA LEU A 207 1.45 -0.18 -3.09
C LEU A 207 1.79 -1.62 -3.51
N SER A 208 0.80 -2.50 -3.66
CA SER A 208 1.03 -3.85 -4.19
C SER A 208 1.45 -3.85 -5.66
N LYS A 209 0.84 -2.99 -6.50
CA LYS A 209 1.27 -2.81 -7.90
C LYS A 209 2.71 -2.30 -8.00
N TYR A 210 3.07 -1.38 -7.11
CA TYR A 210 4.44 -0.85 -7.05
C TYR A 210 5.44 -1.93 -6.57
N ALA A 211 5.11 -2.70 -5.53
CA ALA A 211 5.88 -3.88 -5.13
C ALA A 211 6.07 -4.87 -6.28
N GLN A 212 5.01 -5.14 -7.06
CA GLN A 212 5.10 -6.02 -8.22
C GLN A 212 6.08 -5.49 -9.27
N GLN A 213 6.06 -4.18 -9.56
CA GLN A 213 7.01 -3.55 -10.49
C GLN A 213 8.45 -3.70 -9.98
N LEU A 214 8.69 -3.42 -8.69
CA LEU A 214 10.00 -3.60 -8.07
C LEU A 214 10.45 -5.07 -8.17
N HIS A 215 9.55 -6.01 -7.90
CA HIS A 215 9.86 -7.42 -7.96
C HIS A 215 10.23 -7.87 -9.38
N SER A 216 9.52 -7.40 -10.41
CA SER A 216 9.85 -7.67 -11.82
C SER A 216 11.22 -7.15 -12.25
N SER A 217 11.78 -6.18 -11.53
CA SER A 217 13.14 -5.67 -11.79
C SER A 217 14.25 -6.48 -11.12
N LEU A 218 13.90 -7.43 -10.23
CA LEU A 218 14.88 -8.31 -9.59
C LEU A 218 15.25 -9.48 -10.52
N PRO A 219 16.51 -9.97 -10.47
CA PRO A 219 16.91 -11.14 -11.22
C PRO A 219 16.11 -12.37 -10.78
N GLU A 220 15.77 -13.24 -11.74
CA GLU A 220 15.13 -14.51 -11.40
C GLU A 220 16.04 -15.31 -10.46
N PRO A 221 15.48 -15.97 -9.44
CA PRO A 221 16.26 -16.78 -8.52
C PRO A 221 16.99 -17.89 -9.30
N THR A 222 18.31 -17.80 -9.37
CA THR A 222 19.19 -18.79 -9.98
C THR A 222 19.32 -19.99 -9.05
N GLY A 223 18.41 -20.94 -9.19
CA GLY A 223 18.52 -22.27 -8.58
C GLY A 223 17.20 -22.80 -8.01
N PRO A 224 17.06 -24.13 -7.85
CA PRO A 224 16.01 -24.67 -7.01
C PRO A 224 16.16 -24.08 -5.59
N PRO A 225 15.06 -23.87 -4.84
CA PRO A 225 15.14 -23.46 -3.44
C PRO A 225 15.85 -24.56 -2.64
N SER A 226 17.17 -24.44 -2.54
CA SER A 226 18.05 -25.35 -1.81
C SER A 226 17.98 -25.05 -0.33
N MET A 227 16.82 -25.26 0.28
CA MET A 227 16.74 -25.46 1.73
C MET A 227 15.69 -26.54 1.97
N LEU A 228 16.15 -27.77 2.13
CA LEU A 228 15.48 -28.67 3.06
C LEU A 228 15.51 -27.90 4.38
N VAL A 229 14.37 -27.31 4.77
CA VAL A 229 14.24 -26.65 6.06
C VAL A 229 14.46 -27.75 7.09
N GLU A 230 15.66 -27.82 7.65
CA GLU A 230 15.92 -28.69 8.79
C GLU A 230 14.90 -28.33 9.85
N VAL A 231 14.17 -29.35 10.31
CA VAL A 231 13.20 -29.19 11.38
C VAL A 231 13.98 -28.63 12.57
N PRO A 232 13.64 -27.42 13.06
CA PRO A 232 14.39 -26.81 14.16
C PRO A 232 14.41 -27.76 15.37
N CYS A 233 15.59 -27.97 15.94
CA CYS A 233 15.71 -28.72 17.18
C CYS A 233 14.93 -28.02 18.30
N ALA A 234 14.33 -28.81 19.20
CA ALA A 234 13.62 -28.27 20.35
C ALA A 234 14.56 -27.41 21.22
N LEU A 235 14.12 -26.21 21.57
CA LEU A 235 14.85 -25.34 22.50
C LEU A 235 14.83 -25.94 23.91
N PRO A 236 15.82 -25.63 24.78
CA PRO A 236 15.88 -26.18 26.15
C PRO A 236 14.64 -25.89 27.02
N ASN A 237 13.90 -24.83 26.71
CA ASN A 237 12.67 -24.40 27.38
C ASN A 237 11.40 -24.92 26.69
N SER A 238 11.50 -25.85 25.74
CA SER A 238 10.33 -26.38 25.04
C SER A 238 9.48 -27.21 25.97
N ILE A 239 8.20 -26.86 26.09
CA ILE A 239 7.20 -27.63 26.84
C ILE A 239 6.42 -28.48 25.83
N PRO A 240 6.30 -29.81 26.04
CA PRO A 240 5.53 -30.65 25.12
C PRO A 240 4.05 -30.27 25.16
N VAL A 241 3.48 -30.05 23.99
CA VAL A 241 2.05 -29.77 23.82
C VAL A 241 1.29 -31.09 23.68
N ILE A 242 0.21 -31.25 24.45
CA ILE A 242 -0.59 -32.49 24.45
C ILE A 242 -1.35 -32.59 23.13
N ALA A 243 -1.28 -33.75 22.48
CA ALA A 243 -2.00 -34.04 21.25
C ALA A 243 -3.23 -34.93 21.50
N TYR A 244 -4.36 -34.59 20.89
CA TYR A 244 -5.60 -35.36 20.91
C TYR A 244 -5.98 -35.78 19.49
N ASP A 245 -6.25 -37.07 19.29
CA ASP A 245 -6.73 -37.60 18.02
C ASP A 245 -8.27 -37.44 17.93
N CYS A 246 -8.72 -36.56 17.03
CA CYS A 246 -10.14 -36.31 16.73
C CYS A 246 -11.04 -36.21 17.99
N PRO A 247 -10.80 -35.24 18.89
CA PRO A 247 -11.59 -35.09 20.11
C PRO A 247 -13.05 -34.75 19.76
N SER A 248 -14.00 -35.20 20.60
CA SER A 248 -15.39 -34.75 20.48
C SER A 248 -15.50 -33.24 20.71
N LEU A 249 -16.53 -32.61 20.13
CA LEU A 249 -16.80 -31.17 20.33
C LEU A 249 -16.90 -30.81 21.82
N GLU A 250 -17.54 -31.66 22.63
CA GLU A 250 -17.65 -31.44 24.07
C GLU A 250 -16.28 -31.47 24.76
N LYS A 251 -15.41 -32.42 24.40
CA LYS A 251 -14.05 -32.50 24.93
C LYS A 251 -13.23 -31.29 24.50
N MET A 252 -13.36 -30.85 23.25
CA MET A 252 -12.70 -29.65 22.72
C MET A 252 -13.12 -28.39 23.50
N LEU A 253 -14.42 -28.20 23.75
CA LEU A 253 -14.92 -27.07 24.53
C LEU A 253 -14.40 -27.06 25.98
N ARG A 254 -14.19 -28.24 26.58
CA ARG A 254 -13.56 -28.34 27.90
C ARG A 254 -12.08 -27.95 27.86
N LEU A 255 -11.33 -28.42 26.87
CA LEU A 255 -9.92 -28.09 26.69
C LEU A 255 -9.71 -26.59 26.44
N MET A 256 -10.56 -25.96 25.62
CA MET A 256 -10.50 -24.52 25.36
C MET A 256 -10.69 -23.67 26.63
N LYS A 257 -11.48 -24.15 27.61
CA LYS A 257 -11.66 -23.47 28.90
C LYS A 257 -10.41 -23.49 29.77
N GLU A 258 -9.49 -24.43 29.55
CA GLU A 258 -8.25 -24.56 30.33
C GLU A 258 -7.19 -23.52 29.92
N GLN A 259 -7.40 -22.78 28.81
CA GLN A 259 -6.48 -21.76 28.28
C GLN A 259 -5.02 -22.25 28.16
N LYS A 260 -4.85 -23.51 27.75
CA LYS A 260 -3.56 -24.13 27.47
C LYS A 260 -3.53 -24.60 26.02
N PRO A 261 -2.40 -24.45 25.30
CA PRO A 261 -2.28 -24.94 23.94
C PRO A 261 -2.38 -26.47 23.90
N PHE A 262 -3.04 -27.00 22.87
CA PHE A 262 -3.13 -28.44 22.58
C PHE A 262 -3.15 -28.69 21.07
N ILE A 263 -2.69 -29.86 20.64
CA ILE A 263 -2.66 -30.25 19.21
C ILE A 263 -3.88 -31.12 18.92
N ILE A 264 -4.60 -30.81 17.83
CA ILE A 264 -5.66 -31.69 17.30
C ILE A 264 -5.15 -32.43 16.07
N LYS A 265 -5.17 -33.76 16.13
CA LYS A 265 -4.80 -34.64 15.02
C LYS A 265 -6.04 -35.25 14.35
N GLY A 266 -5.92 -35.60 13.08
CA GLY A 266 -6.94 -36.40 12.38
C GLY A 266 -8.11 -35.63 11.77
N ILE A 267 -8.38 -34.38 12.20
CA ILE A 267 -9.49 -33.57 11.64
C ILE A 267 -9.18 -33.09 10.21
N VAL A 268 -7.99 -32.53 10.02
CA VAL A 268 -7.62 -31.87 8.76
C VAL A 268 -7.02 -32.82 7.73
N ASN A 269 -6.73 -34.07 8.10
CA ASN A 269 -6.04 -35.04 7.25
C ASN A 269 -6.80 -35.38 5.96
N LYS A 270 -8.11 -35.13 5.92
CA LYS A 270 -8.97 -35.31 4.74
C LYS A 270 -9.21 -34.03 3.95
N TRP A 271 -8.61 -32.91 4.35
CA TRP A 271 -8.78 -31.67 3.63
C TRP A 271 -8.14 -31.78 2.25
N PRO A 272 -8.82 -31.31 1.18
CA PRO A 272 -8.27 -31.33 -0.17
C PRO A 272 -6.90 -30.65 -0.27
N ALA A 273 -6.58 -29.72 0.63
CA ALA A 273 -5.27 -29.06 0.72
C ALA A 273 -4.11 -30.06 0.84
N PHE A 274 -4.23 -31.14 1.62
CA PHE A 274 -3.14 -32.12 1.80
C PHE A 274 -2.83 -32.94 0.55
N GLU A 275 -3.76 -33.01 -0.40
CA GLU A 275 -3.57 -33.69 -1.69
C GLU A 275 -3.28 -32.71 -2.84
N LYS A 276 -3.96 -31.55 -2.82
CA LYS A 276 -3.96 -30.56 -3.89
C LYS A 276 -2.83 -29.54 -3.77
N TRP A 277 -2.36 -29.21 -2.57
CA TRP A 277 -1.33 -28.18 -2.40
C TRP A 277 0.07 -28.76 -2.62
N LYS A 278 0.30 -29.26 -3.83
CA LYS A 278 1.62 -29.63 -4.32
C LYS A 278 2.36 -28.37 -4.77
N TYR A 279 3.69 -28.39 -4.71
CA TYR A 279 4.53 -27.24 -5.08
C TYR A 279 4.14 -26.62 -6.43
N GLY A 280 3.80 -27.42 -7.45
CA GLY A 280 3.36 -26.92 -8.75
C GLY A 280 2.03 -26.13 -8.71
N ILE A 281 1.05 -26.59 -7.91
CA ILE A 281 -0.24 -25.91 -7.76
C ILE A 281 -0.09 -24.64 -6.91
N LEU A 282 0.71 -24.71 -5.84
CA LEU A 282 1.07 -23.54 -5.05
C LEU A 282 1.80 -22.50 -5.91
N LYS A 283 2.71 -22.93 -6.79
CA LYS A 283 3.41 -22.03 -7.70
C LYS A 283 2.43 -21.30 -8.63
N VAL A 284 1.48 -22.03 -9.23
CA VAL A 284 0.48 -21.44 -10.12
C VAL A 284 -0.46 -20.49 -9.36
N LEU A 285 -0.99 -20.90 -8.21
CA LEU A 285 -1.96 -20.10 -7.46
C LEU A 285 -1.35 -18.87 -6.79
N ILE A 286 -0.13 -19.02 -6.24
CA ILE A 286 0.51 -17.97 -5.44
C ILE A 286 1.29 -17.01 -6.33
N PHE A 287 2.00 -17.48 -7.36
CA PHE A 287 2.81 -16.60 -8.23
C PHE A 287 2.00 -15.96 -9.36
N SER A 288 0.75 -16.39 -9.61
CA SER A 288 -0.18 -15.64 -10.47
C SER A 288 -0.84 -14.46 -9.75
N SER A 289 -0.84 -14.48 -8.41
CA SER A 289 -1.31 -13.37 -7.57
C SER A 289 -0.10 -12.58 -7.08
N SER A 290 -0.10 -11.27 -7.28
CA SER A 290 1.00 -10.32 -7.04
C SER A 290 1.44 -10.13 -5.58
N LEU A 291 1.34 -11.15 -4.72
CA LEU A 291 1.43 -10.99 -3.26
C LEU A 291 2.50 -11.84 -2.55
N CYS A 292 3.22 -12.73 -3.24
CA CYS A 292 4.08 -13.67 -2.51
C CYS A 292 5.27 -14.20 -3.32
N SER A 293 6.27 -13.33 -3.56
CA SER A 293 7.54 -13.80 -4.11
C SER A 293 8.67 -13.89 -3.08
N PHE A 294 8.55 -13.23 -1.92
CA PHE A 294 9.61 -13.24 -0.89
C PHE A 294 9.18 -13.72 0.50
N PHE A 295 7.88 -13.83 0.78
CA PHE A 295 7.40 -14.04 2.14
C PHE A 295 7.03 -15.48 2.54
N LEU A 296 6.97 -16.46 1.64
CA LEU A 296 6.57 -17.81 2.06
C LEU A 296 7.61 -18.59 2.88
N MET A 297 8.85 -18.13 3.03
CA MET A 297 9.79 -18.80 3.94
C MET A 297 9.69 -18.33 5.40
N PRO A 298 9.55 -17.03 5.70
CA PRO A 298 9.29 -16.58 7.08
C PRO A 298 7.81 -16.66 7.49
N PHE A 299 6.87 -16.37 6.59
CA PHE A 299 5.45 -16.25 6.94
C PHE A 299 4.76 -17.61 7.12
N VAL A 300 5.26 -18.67 6.48
CA VAL A 300 4.84 -20.05 6.80
C VAL A 300 5.31 -20.44 8.20
N LYS A 301 6.44 -19.93 8.69
CA LYS A 301 6.87 -20.15 10.08
C LYS A 301 5.95 -19.45 11.08
N GLU A 302 5.54 -18.21 10.82
CA GLU A 302 4.68 -17.45 11.73
C GLU A 302 3.21 -17.88 11.71
N MET A 303 2.64 -18.20 10.54
CA MET A 303 1.25 -18.67 10.45
C MET A 303 1.07 -20.08 11.04
N PHE A 304 2.10 -20.95 10.98
CA PHE A 304 2.12 -22.20 11.76
C PHE A 304 2.34 -21.96 13.26
N PHE A 305 3.04 -20.90 13.65
CA PHE A 305 3.23 -20.54 15.06
C PHE A 305 1.94 -19.99 15.69
N GLU A 306 1.17 -19.16 14.97
CA GLU A 306 -0.13 -18.68 15.46
C GLU A 306 -1.17 -19.81 15.53
N ILE A 307 -1.18 -20.76 14.58
CA ILE A 307 -2.05 -21.94 14.67
C ILE A 307 -1.61 -22.88 15.81
N GLN A 308 -0.36 -22.78 16.30
CA GLN A 308 0.11 -23.49 17.50
C GLN A 308 -0.07 -22.71 18.81
N LEU A 309 -0.45 -21.42 18.75
CA LEU A 309 -0.65 -20.54 19.91
C LEU A 309 -2.13 -20.25 20.23
N TRP A 310 -3.06 -20.93 19.57
CA TRP A 310 -4.51 -20.92 19.90
C TRP A 310 -5.02 -22.31 20.27
#